data_AF-A0A9X2S1E1-F1
#
_entry.id   AF-A0A9X2S1E1-F1
#
_cell.length_a   1.000
_cell.length_b   1.000
_cell.length_c   1.000
_cell.angle_alpha   90.00
_cell.angle_beta   90.00
_cell.angle_gamma   90.00
#
_symmetry.space_group_name_H-M   'P 1'
#
loop_
_entity.id
_entity.type
_entity.pdbx_description
1 polymer ?
#
loop_
_entity_poly.entity_id
_entity_poly.type
_entity_poly.pdbx_seq_one_letter_code
_entity_poly.pdbx_strand_id
1 'polypeptide(L)' 'MKNMLVKIKSNSTKKETRYKTDRNLHGELKHLEYRGVKIVQMRYFDETQSFGNCNKLIVITE' A
#
# COMPACT_ATOMS: atom_id res chain seq x y z
N MET A 1 -0.91 20.13 3.31
CA MET A 1 -1.42 18.80 3.74
C MET A 1 -0.37 17.76 3.38
N LYS A 2 -0.09 16.77 4.25
CA LYS A 2 0.91 15.71 3.92
C LYS A 2 0.25 14.73 2.94
N ASN A 3 0.63 14.78 1.66
CA ASN A 3 0.23 13.79 0.66
C ASN A 3 0.81 12.43 1.07
N MET A 4 -0.06 11.43 1.25
CA MET A 4 0.39 10.05 1.48
C MET A 4 0.66 9.46 0.11
N LEU A 5 1.76 8.72 -0.05
CA LEU A 5 2.09 8.17 -1.37
C LEU A 5 1.31 6.88 -1.62
N VAL A 6 1.24 5.99 -0.63
CA VAL A 6 0.83 4.60 -0.87
C VAL A 6 -0.02 4.05 0.27
N LYS A 7 -1.02 3.24 -0.08
CA LYS A 7 -1.87 2.47 0.84
C LYS A 7 -1.69 0.98 0.57
N ILE A 8 -1.39 0.19 1.58
CA ILE A 8 -1.42 -1.27 1.55
C ILE A 8 -2.72 -1.74 2.20
N LYS A 9 -3.46 -2.64 1.54
CA LYS A 9 -4.67 -3.26 2.08
C LYS A 9 -4.53 -4.77 2.08
N SER A 10 -4.74 -5.40 3.24
CA SER A 10 -4.85 -6.86 3.32
C SER A 10 -6.20 -7.30 2.78
N ASN A 11 -6.19 -8.26 1.86
CA ASN A 11 -7.42 -8.81 1.30
C ASN A 11 -8.11 -9.74 2.29
N SER A 12 -7.35 -10.50 3.08
CA SER A 12 -7.86 -11.42 4.09
C SER A 12 -8.41 -10.67 5.29
N THR A 13 -7.60 -9.79 5.90
CA THR A 13 -7.97 -9.13 7.16
C THR A 13 -8.68 -7.78 6.98
N LYS A 14 -8.74 -7.27 5.74
CA LYS A 14 -9.24 -5.92 5.40
C LYS A 14 -8.50 -4.77 6.11
N LYS A 15 -7.39 -5.05 6.80
CA LYS A 15 -6.53 -4.06 7.45
C LYS A 15 -5.86 -3.17 6.40
N GLU A 16 -5.62 -1.91 6.78
CA GLU A 16 -5.04 -0.91 5.90
C GLU A 16 -3.87 -0.21 6.58
N THR A 17 -2.75 -0.12 5.87
CA THR A 17 -1.56 0.63 6.31
C THR A 17 -1.22 1.68 5.27
N ARG A 18 -0.83 2.89 5.71
CA ARG A 18 -0.58 4.02 4.80
C ARG A 18 0.84 4.55 4.99
N TYR A 19 1.50 4.88 3.89
CA TYR A 19 2.90 5.27 3.84
C TYR A 19 3.08 6.66 3.23
N LYS A 20 3.97 7.46 3.85
CA LYS A 20 4.29 8.83 3.43
C LYS A 20 5.40 8.90 2.38
N THR A 21 6.27 7.89 2.32
CA THR A 21 7.42 7.85 1.40
C THR A 21 7.57 6.46 0.78
N ASP A 22 8.17 6.39 -0.41
CA ASP A 22 8.49 5.12 -1.06
C ASP A 22 9.49 4.29 -0.27
N ARG A 23 10.37 4.93 0.52
CA ARG A 23 11.33 4.22 1.38
C ARG A 23 10.63 3.45 2.50
N ASN A 24 9.63 4.06 3.16
CA ASN A 24 8.85 3.36 4.17
C ASN A 24 8.06 2.19 3.55
N LEU A 25 7.54 2.39 2.33
CA LEU A 25 6.85 1.34 1.60
C LEU A 25 7.79 0.16 1.28
N HIS A 26 8.97 0.42 0.74
CA HIS A 26 9.90 -0.63 0.33
C HIS A 26 10.32 -1.50 1.53
N GLY A 27 10.57 -0.86 2.68
CA GLY A 27 10.83 -1.57 3.93
C GLY A 27 9.69 -2.49 4.34
N GLU A 28 8.44 -2.01 4.25
CA GLU A 28 7.27 -2.86 4.54
C GLU A 28 7.14 -4.01 3.54
N LEU A 29 7.21 -3.74 2.23
CA LEU A 29 7.03 -4.78 1.21
C LEU A 29 8.05 -5.90 1.38
N LYS A 30 9.31 -5.56 1.67
CA LYS A 30 10.36 -6.55 1.97
C LYS A 30 10.05 -7.37 3.23
N HIS A 31 9.50 -6.73 4.25
CA HIS A 31 9.11 -7.41 5.49
C HIS A 31 7.89 -8.31 5.30
N LEU A 32 6.92 -7.91 4.48
CA LEU A 32 5.77 -8.73 4.09
C LEU A 32 6.20 -9.93 3.24
N GLU A 33 7.10 -9.71 2.28
CA GLU A 33 7.71 -10.77 1.46
C GLU A 33 8.43 -11.80 2.34
N TYR A 34 9.22 -11.35 3.33
CA TYR A 34 9.87 -12.23 4.30
C TYR A 34 8.86 -13.07 5.12
N ARG A 35 7.64 -12.57 5.33
CA ARG A 35 6.54 -13.29 6.01
C ARG A 35 5.73 -14.19 5.06
N GLY A 36 6.09 -14.29 3.79
CA GLY A 36 5.39 -15.10 2.80
C GLY A 36 4.10 -14.46 2.24
N VAL A 37 3.87 -13.17 2.51
CA VAL A 37 2.70 -12.43 2.05
C VAL A 37 2.83 -12.17 0.55
N LYS A 38 1.77 -12.46 -0.22
CA LYS A 38 1.75 -12.26 -1.69
C LYS A 38 1.04 -10.97 -2.07
N ILE A 39 1.61 -10.20 -3.00
CA ILE A 39 0.93 -9.07 -3.63
C ILE A 39 -0.04 -9.61 -4.67
N VAL A 40 -1.33 -9.31 -4.52
CA VAL A 40 -2.39 -9.78 -5.43
C VAL A 40 -2.85 -8.69 -6.40
N GLN A 41 -2.64 -7.41 -6.05
CA GLN A 41 -3.00 -6.31 -6.95
C GLN A 41 -2.21 -5.05 -6.63
N MET A 42 -1.81 -4.32 -7.67
CA MET A 42 -1.16 -3.03 -7.59
C MET A 42 -1.89 -2.06 -8.50
N ARG A 43 -2.40 -0.96 -7.95
CA ARG A 43 -3.10 0.10 -8.69
C ARG A 43 -2.43 1.44 -8.45
N TYR A 44 -2.26 2.19 -9.52
CA TYR A 44 -1.80 3.56 -9.51
C TYR A 44 -3.02 4.45 -9.74
N PHE A 45 -3.06 5.57 -9.03
CA PHE A 45 -4.12 6.55 -9.15
C PHE A 45 -3.50 7.91 -9.42
N ASP A 46 -4.13 8.60 -10.36
CA ASP A 46 -3.79 9.97 -10.68
C ASP A 46 -4.27 10.88 -9.53
N GLU A 47 -3.69 12.07 -9.39
CA GLU A 47 -3.97 12.99 -8.27
C GLU A 47 -5.45 13.39 -8.15
N THR A 48 -6.25 13.15 -9.19
CA THR A 48 -7.70 13.39 -9.24
C THR A 48 -8.54 12.28 -8.62
N GLN A 49 -7.99 11.06 -8.45
CA GLN A 49 -8.68 9.89 -7.92
C GLN A 49 -8.27 9.61 -6.46
N SER A 50 -8.97 10.27 -5.54
CA SER A 50 -8.62 10.23 -4.12
C SER A 50 -9.06 8.94 -3.40
N PHE A 51 -8.17 7.95 -3.28
CA PHE A 51 -8.30 6.88 -2.27
C PHE A 51 -7.82 7.37 -0.89
N GLY A 52 -8.44 8.44 -0.38
CA GLY A 52 -8.09 9.03 0.92
C GLY A 52 -6.66 9.60 0.95
N ASN A 53 -6.30 10.38 -0.08
CA ASN A 53 -5.02 11.06 -0.28
C ASN A 53 -3.81 10.14 -0.56
N CYS A 54 -4.00 9.04 -1.28
CA CYS A 54 -2.94 8.11 -1.70
C CYS A 54 -2.89 7.97 -3.22
N ASN A 55 -1.69 8.01 -3.80
CA ASN A 55 -1.47 7.88 -5.24
C ASN A 55 -1.35 6.42 -5.71
N LYS A 56 -1.28 5.47 -4.76
CA LYS A 56 -1.07 4.05 -5.04
C LYS A 56 -1.78 3.17 -4.02
N LEU A 57 -2.40 2.10 -4.49
CA LEU A 57 -2.98 1.04 -3.67
C LEU A 57 -2.29 -0.28 -3.99
N ILE A 58 -1.84 -0.97 -2.95
CA ILE A 58 -1.30 -2.32 -3.03
C ILE A 58 -2.22 -3.21 -2.20
N VAL A 59 -2.73 -4.26 -2.82
CA VAL A 59 -3.53 -5.28 -2.15
C VAL A 59 -2.68 -6.51 -1.98
N ILE A 60 -2.62 -7.03 -0.76
CA ILE A 60 -1.84 -8.20 -0.38
C ILE A 60 -2.75 -9.31 0.15
N THR A 61 -2.28 -10.56 0.11
CA THR A 61 -2.87 -11.68 0.86
C THR A 61 -1.84 -12.20 1.85
N GLU A 62 -2.30 -12.36 3.09
CA GLU A 62 -1.61 -13.11 4.13
C GLU A 62 -1.80 -14.62 3.89
#